data_AF-I3QET9-F1
#
_entry.id   AF-I3QET9-F1
#
_cell.length_a   1.000
_cell.length_b   1.000
_cell.length_c   1.000
_cell.angle_alpha   90.00
_cell.angle_beta   90.00
_cell.angle_gamma   90.00
#
_symmetry.space_group_name_H-M   'P 1'
#
loop_
_entity.id
_entity.type
_entity.pdbx_description
1 polymer ?
#
loop_
_entity_poly.entity_id
_entity_poly.type
_entity_poly.pdbx_seq_one_letter_code
_entity_poly.pdbx_strand_id
1 'polypeptide(L)'
;RRAILLGCSAAKTPWSECSNAQLVDAVKSRKISFYGLEQALEPDYRRAIEVRREVVSEIASQQPEAKKKQSALHTIPFENYDWNRVVGQNCENIIGYVPIPLGVAGPILIDGKEYPIPMATTEGALVASTHRGARAITRSGGCKTLLLGEGMTRAPVVELPSLEEAGRLHKYCNENFLSLKEAFESTTQYGKLNSLKCVLAGRKAYLRFRATTGDAMG
;
A
#
# COMPACT_ATOMS: atom_id res chain seq x y z
N ARG A 1 28.05 16.71 -1.77
CA ARG A 1 28.56 17.28 -0.50
C ARG A 1 29.41 18.51 -0.80
N ARG A 2 28.84 19.71 -0.73
CA ARG A 2 29.53 20.98 -0.49
C ARG A 2 28.51 21.89 0.20
N ALA A 3 28.81 22.26 1.43
CA ALA A 3 27.98 23.13 2.26
C ALA A 3 28.17 24.58 1.81
N ILE A 4 27.07 25.27 1.53
CA ILE A 4 27.02 26.73 1.46
C ILE A 4 26.55 27.19 2.84
N LEU A 5 27.46 27.77 3.61
CA LEU A 5 27.16 28.51 4.84
C LEU A 5 26.56 29.86 4.44
N LEU A 6 25.28 30.07 4.75
CA LEU A 6 24.61 31.36 4.64
C LEU A 6 23.81 31.62 5.93
N GLY A 7 24.28 32.61 6.69
CA GLY A 7 23.47 33.55 7.46
C GLY A 7 22.84 33.03 8.76
N CYS A 8 23.30 33.58 9.88
CA CYS A 8 22.57 33.60 11.14
C CYS A 8 21.14 34.13 10.91
N SER A 9 20.15 33.23 10.93
CA SER A 9 18.73 33.55 10.97
C SER A 9 18.24 33.24 12.38
N ALA A 10 17.52 34.18 12.99
CA ALA A 10 16.87 34.02 14.29
C ALA A 10 16.26 32.61 14.41
N ALA A 11 16.49 31.94 15.54
CA ALA A 11 16.04 30.58 15.76
C ALA A 11 14.55 30.45 15.40
N LYS A 12 14.26 29.85 14.24
CA LYS A 12 12.89 29.52 13.87
C LYS A 12 12.45 28.47 14.88
N THR A 13 11.47 28.83 15.71
CA THR A 13 10.80 27.91 16.62
C THR A 13 10.50 26.60 15.88
N PRO A 14 10.98 25.45 16.37
CA PRO A 14 10.63 24.16 15.81
C PRO A 14 9.12 24.01 15.68
N TRP A 15 8.64 23.40 14.60
CA TRP A 15 7.19 23.21 14.39
C TRP A 15 6.53 22.41 15.53
N SER A 16 7.28 21.52 16.18
CA SER A 16 6.86 20.78 17.37
C SER A 16 6.49 21.68 18.56
N GLU A 17 7.05 22.89 18.66
CA GLU A 17 6.78 23.85 19.74
C GLU A 17 5.63 24.83 19.41
N CYS A 18 5.23 24.95 18.15
CA CYS A 18 4.08 25.76 17.74
C CYS A 18 2.77 25.16 18.28
N SER A 19 1.70 25.95 18.45
CA SER A 19 0.36 25.41 18.76
C SER A 19 -0.30 24.80 17.53
N ASN A 20 -1.35 23.97 17.72
CA ASN A 20 -2.10 23.39 16.58
C ASN A 20 -2.68 24.48 15.67
N ALA A 21 -3.26 25.54 16.23
CA ALA A 21 -3.77 26.66 15.44
C ALA A 21 -2.69 27.33 14.57
N GLN A 22 -1.48 27.51 15.12
CA GLN A 22 -0.34 28.05 14.36
C GLN A 22 0.09 27.10 13.23
N LEU A 23 0.04 25.79 13.46
CA LEU A 23 0.36 24.78 12.46
C LEU A 23 -0.70 24.73 11.34
N VAL A 24 -1.99 24.82 11.68
CA VAL A 24 -3.10 24.93 10.71
C VAL A 24 -2.89 26.14 9.81
N ASP A 25 -2.60 27.31 10.39
CA ASP A 25 -2.32 28.53 9.63
C ASP A 25 -1.03 28.43 8.80
N ALA A 26 0.00 27.76 9.31
CA ALA A 26 1.24 27.50 8.58
C ALA A 26 1.01 26.61 7.36
N VAL A 27 0.12 25.60 7.45
CA VAL A 27 -0.29 24.76 6.32
C VAL A 27 -1.09 25.57 5.29
N LYS A 28 -2.06 26.36 5.74
CA LYS A 28 -2.89 27.22 4.86
C LYS A 28 -2.07 28.27 4.12
N SER A 29 -1.09 28.86 4.80
CA SER A 29 -0.14 29.82 4.21
C SER A 29 1.03 29.16 3.45
N ARG A 30 1.01 27.83 3.29
CA ARG A 30 2.04 27.02 2.59
C ARG A 30 3.46 27.14 3.15
N LYS A 31 3.61 27.53 4.42
CA LYS A 31 4.88 27.49 5.14
C LYS A 31 5.28 26.05 5.52
N ILE A 32 4.27 25.19 5.72
CA ILE A 32 4.40 23.73 5.83
C ILE A 32 3.53 23.12 4.74
N SER A 33 3.99 22.05 4.08
CA SER A 33 3.14 21.31 3.15
C SER A 33 2.13 20.44 3.90
N PHE A 34 0.94 20.24 3.34
CA PHE A 34 -0.10 19.40 3.93
C PHE A 34 0.34 17.94 4.19
N TYR A 35 1.16 17.39 3.28
CA TYR A 35 1.77 16.07 3.40
C TYR A 35 3.05 16.06 4.24
N GLY A 36 3.55 17.24 4.64
CA GLY A 36 4.80 17.42 5.38
C GLY A 36 4.64 17.40 6.90
N LEU A 37 3.40 17.24 7.40
CA LEU A 37 3.08 17.33 8.83
C LEU A 37 3.74 16.21 9.64
N GLU A 38 3.82 14.99 9.11
CA GLU A 38 4.50 13.88 9.77
C GLU A 38 5.99 14.16 9.96
N GLN A 39 6.68 14.70 8.95
CA GLN A 39 8.09 15.07 9.09
C GLN A 39 8.28 16.28 10.00
N ALA A 40 7.34 17.22 10.02
CA ALA A 40 7.42 18.41 10.85
C ALA A 40 7.17 18.14 12.34
N LEU A 41 6.44 17.07 12.67
CA LEU A 41 5.98 16.76 14.02
C LEU A 41 6.47 15.41 14.54
N GLU A 42 7.38 14.73 13.83
CA GLU A 42 8.01 13.49 14.30
C GLU A 42 8.62 13.69 15.71
N PRO A 43 8.42 12.73 16.65
CA PRO A 43 7.71 11.45 16.51
C PRO A 43 6.20 11.49 16.85
N ASP A 44 5.61 12.66 17.08
CA ASP A 44 4.20 12.83 17.44
C ASP A 44 3.27 12.81 16.20
N TYR A 45 3.15 11.64 15.58
CA TYR A 45 2.28 11.45 14.42
C TYR A 45 0.79 11.57 14.75
N ARG A 46 0.38 11.28 16.00
CA ARG A 46 -1.00 11.51 16.47
C ARG A 46 -1.36 12.98 16.26
N ARG A 47 -0.49 13.88 16.71
CA ARG A 47 -0.69 15.32 16.58
C ARG A 47 -0.64 15.80 15.13
N ALA A 48 0.22 15.22 14.29
CA ALA A 48 0.21 15.51 12.85
C ALA A 48 -1.15 15.19 12.21
N ILE A 49 -1.76 14.07 12.59
CA ILE A 49 -3.10 13.66 12.13
C ILE A 49 -4.17 14.59 12.68
N GLU A 50 -4.09 14.98 13.96
CA GLU A 50 -5.00 15.94 14.59
C GLU A 50 -5.01 17.29 13.86
N VAL A 51 -3.83 17.90 13.64
CA VAL A 51 -3.68 19.14 12.86
C VAL A 51 -4.21 18.98 11.45
N ARG A 52 -3.93 17.85 10.78
CA ARG A 52 -4.46 17.59 9.44
C ARG A 52 -5.98 17.55 9.44
N ARG A 53 -6.59 16.92 10.43
CA ARG A 53 -8.06 16.85 10.58
C ARG A 53 -8.65 18.24 10.80
N GLU A 54 -8.00 19.11 11.56
CA GLU A 54 -8.42 20.52 11.70
C GLU A 54 -8.41 21.25 10.35
N VAL A 55 -7.31 21.15 9.58
CA VAL A 55 -7.22 21.72 8.22
C VAL A 55 -8.33 21.20 7.30
N VAL A 56 -8.56 19.87 7.30
CA VAL A 56 -9.60 19.23 6.49
C VAL A 56 -11.00 19.67 6.91
N SER A 57 -11.24 19.82 8.22
CA SER A 57 -12.51 20.31 8.77
C SER A 57 -12.83 21.74 8.33
N GLU A 58 -11.82 22.62 8.30
CA GLU A 58 -11.98 23.99 7.79
C GLU A 58 -12.29 24.01 6.29
N ILE A 59 -11.60 23.19 5.48
CA ILE A 59 -11.89 23.08 4.05
C ILE A 59 -13.31 22.55 3.82
N ALA A 60 -13.73 21.56 4.60
CA ALA A 60 -15.09 21.01 4.52
C ALA A 60 -16.17 22.05 4.89
N SER A 61 -15.86 23.01 5.76
CA SER A 61 -16.78 24.08 6.18
C SER A 61 -17.22 24.99 5.02
N GLN A 62 -16.40 25.10 3.98
CA GLN A 62 -16.63 25.96 2.82
C GLN A 62 -17.46 25.28 1.71
N GLN A 63 -17.81 24.00 1.90
CA GLN A 63 -18.50 23.20 0.90
C GLN A 63 -20.01 23.03 1.22
N PRO A 64 -20.84 22.68 0.22
CA PRO A 64 -22.20 22.23 0.47
C PRO A 64 -22.23 21.06 1.46
N GLU A 65 -23.26 21.02 2.31
CA GLU A 65 -23.41 20.05 3.41
C GLU A 65 -22.28 20.09 4.47
N ALA A 66 -21.64 21.25 4.67
CA ALA A 66 -20.54 21.49 5.62
C ALA A 66 -20.71 20.78 6.98
N LYS A 67 -21.85 21.00 7.66
CA LYS A 67 -22.14 20.40 8.98
C LYS A 67 -22.05 18.87 8.98
N LYS A 68 -22.57 18.22 7.93
CA LYS A 68 -22.56 16.76 7.78
C LYS A 68 -21.14 16.23 7.54
N LYS A 69 -20.36 16.92 6.71
CA LYS A 69 -18.96 16.55 6.42
C LYS A 69 -18.05 16.70 7.64
N GLN A 70 -18.19 17.80 8.38
CA GLN A 70 -17.46 18.01 9.63
C GLN A 70 -17.85 16.95 10.66
N SER A 71 -19.15 16.70 10.84
CA SER A 71 -19.64 15.66 11.74
C SER A 71 -19.10 14.27 11.38
N ALA A 72 -19.06 13.91 10.08
CA ALA A 72 -18.50 12.65 9.62
C ALA A 72 -17.00 12.53 9.91
N LEU A 73 -16.23 13.62 9.83
CA LEU A 73 -14.81 13.58 10.20
C LEU A 73 -14.64 13.27 11.69
N HIS A 74 -15.48 13.86 12.55
CA HIS A 74 -15.43 13.61 14.00
C HIS A 74 -15.76 12.16 14.39
N THR A 75 -16.51 11.42 13.58
CA THR A 75 -16.81 9.99 13.86
C THR A 75 -15.69 9.05 13.43
N ILE A 76 -14.74 9.51 12.60
CA ILE A 76 -13.59 8.70 12.18
C ILE A 76 -12.57 8.65 13.33
N PRO A 77 -12.26 7.45 13.87
CA PRO A 77 -11.28 7.32 14.93
C PRO A 77 -9.86 7.54 14.40
N PHE A 78 -8.99 8.08 15.27
CA PHE A 78 -7.57 8.25 14.99
C PHE A 78 -6.68 8.13 16.25
N GLU A 79 -7.30 7.89 17.40
CA GLU A 79 -6.62 7.74 18.69
C GLU A 79 -6.15 6.31 18.91
N ASN A 80 -5.17 6.13 19.80
CA ASN A 80 -4.70 4.82 20.28
C ASN A 80 -4.32 3.82 19.16
N TYR A 81 -3.76 4.33 18.06
CA TYR A 81 -3.27 3.55 16.94
C TYR A 81 -1.76 3.73 16.78
N ASP A 82 -1.04 2.66 16.43
CA ASP A 82 0.41 2.71 16.23
C ASP A 82 0.77 3.31 14.86
N TRP A 83 0.77 4.63 14.80
CA TRP A 83 1.04 5.39 13.58
C TRP A 83 2.47 5.22 13.06
N ASN A 84 3.44 4.84 13.91
CA ASN A 84 4.82 4.60 13.49
C ASN A 84 4.94 3.50 12.44
N ARG A 85 4.01 2.55 12.42
CA ARG A 85 3.99 1.46 11.45
C ARG A 85 3.40 1.85 10.10
N VAL A 86 2.63 2.94 10.05
CA VAL A 86 1.89 3.37 8.84
C VAL A 86 2.63 4.45 8.09
N VAL A 87 3.18 5.43 8.81
CA VAL A 87 3.86 6.59 8.22
C VAL A 87 5.05 6.14 7.38
N GLY A 88 5.07 6.55 6.12
CA GLY A 88 6.14 6.22 5.17
C GLY A 88 6.10 4.78 4.63
N GLN A 89 5.11 3.97 5.01
CA GLN A 89 5.02 2.56 4.61
C GLN A 89 3.67 2.18 4.00
N ASN A 90 2.55 2.59 4.61
CA ASN A 90 1.22 2.09 4.23
C ASN A 90 0.23 3.17 3.78
N CYS A 91 0.34 4.40 4.28
CA CYS A 91 -0.60 5.48 3.95
C CYS A 91 0.02 6.86 4.14
N GLU A 92 -0.36 7.80 3.28
CA GLU A 92 -0.01 9.22 3.34
C GLU A 92 -1.23 10.08 3.66
N ASN A 93 -1.01 11.32 4.11
CA ASN A 93 -2.08 12.28 4.42
C ASN A 93 -3.14 11.71 5.40
N ILE A 94 -2.66 11.02 6.42
CA ILE A 94 -3.50 10.24 7.33
C ILE A 94 -4.45 11.16 8.11
N ILE A 95 -5.74 10.82 8.12
CA ILE A 95 -6.79 11.51 8.90
C ILE A 95 -7.48 10.60 9.92
N GLY A 96 -7.00 9.36 10.08
CA GLY A 96 -7.58 8.34 10.95
C GLY A 96 -7.60 6.97 10.27
N TYR A 97 -8.42 6.07 10.79
CA TYR A 97 -8.61 4.72 10.25
C TYR A 97 -10.10 4.36 10.22
N VAL A 98 -10.44 3.33 9.43
CA VAL A 98 -11.82 2.82 9.35
C VAL A 98 -11.89 1.48 10.06
N PRO A 99 -12.64 1.37 11.18
CA PRO A 99 -12.90 0.08 11.81
C PRO A 99 -13.80 -0.78 10.91
N ILE A 100 -13.36 -2.00 10.61
CA ILE A 100 -14.16 -3.00 9.90
C ILE A 100 -14.49 -4.13 10.88
N PRO A 101 -15.76 -4.56 11.02
CA PRO A 101 -16.11 -5.68 11.88
C PRO A 101 -15.33 -6.94 11.49
N LEU A 102 -14.75 -7.60 12.51
CA LEU A 102 -13.94 -8.80 12.35
C LEU A 102 -14.66 -9.98 12.99
N GLY A 103 -15.02 -10.97 12.18
CA GLY A 103 -15.59 -12.25 12.62
C GLY A 103 -14.63 -13.41 12.38
N VAL A 104 -15.00 -14.59 12.88
CA VAL A 104 -14.26 -15.85 12.66
C VAL A 104 -15.21 -16.94 12.16
N ALA A 105 -14.83 -17.60 11.06
CA ALA A 105 -15.50 -18.78 10.52
C ALA A 105 -14.66 -20.04 10.76
N GLY A 106 -15.32 -21.21 10.89
CA GLY A 106 -14.64 -22.50 11.09
C GLY A 106 -14.68 -23.03 12.54
N PRO A 107 -13.78 -23.98 12.90
CA PRO A 107 -12.63 -24.39 12.11
C PRO A 107 -12.98 -25.15 10.82
N ILE A 108 -12.22 -24.90 9.76
CA ILE A 108 -12.21 -25.73 8.55
C ILE A 108 -11.05 -26.71 8.61
N LEU A 109 -11.28 -27.99 8.31
CA LEU A 109 -10.24 -29.02 8.21
C LEU A 109 -9.67 -29.01 6.79
N ILE A 110 -8.43 -28.55 6.65
CA ILE A 110 -7.70 -28.46 5.38
C ILE A 110 -6.40 -29.25 5.53
N ASP A 111 -6.18 -30.23 4.64
CA ASP A 111 -4.96 -31.03 4.60
C ASP A 111 -4.61 -31.70 5.95
N GLY A 112 -5.63 -32.06 6.73
CA GLY A 112 -5.46 -32.71 8.04
C GLY A 112 -5.24 -31.75 9.21
N LYS A 113 -5.32 -30.43 9.00
CA LYS A 113 -5.20 -29.42 10.05
C LYS A 113 -6.43 -28.51 10.10
N GLU A 114 -6.84 -28.15 11.31
CA GLU A 114 -7.97 -27.25 11.56
C GLU A 114 -7.53 -25.79 11.56
N TYR A 115 -8.29 -24.93 10.88
CA TYR A 115 -8.02 -23.50 10.76
C TYR A 115 -9.25 -22.64 11.11
N PRO A 116 -9.15 -21.71 12.07
CA PRO A 116 -10.08 -20.60 12.18
C PRO A 116 -9.78 -19.56 11.11
N ILE A 117 -10.80 -19.12 10.36
CA ILE A 117 -10.65 -18.13 9.28
C ILE A 117 -11.10 -16.75 9.81
N PRO A 118 -10.19 -15.80 10.03
CA PRO A 118 -10.57 -14.41 10.31
C PRO A 118 -11.16 -13.76 9.05
N MET A 119 -12.28 -13.05 9.21
CA MET A 119 -13.00 -12.39 8.11
C MET A 119 -13.41 -10.98 8.51
N ALA A 120 -12.84 -9.97 7.84
CA ALA A 120 -13.25 -8.57 7.99
C ALA A 120 -14.35 -8.25 6.95
N THR A 121 -15.56 -7.91 7.40
CA THR A 121 -16.68 -7.60 6.50
C THR A 121 -17.76 -6.77 7.19
N THR A 122 -18.51 -5.99 6.43
CA THR A 122 -19.76 -5.33 6.85
C THR A 122 -21.01 -6.04 6.32
N GLU A 123 -20.84 -7.08 5.48
CA GLU A 123 -21.95 -7.81 4.88
C GLU A 123 -22.59 -8.79 5.88
N GLY A 124 -23.90 -8.63 6.09
CA GLY A 124 -24.69 -9.52 6.95
C GLY A 124 -24.69 -10.96 6.44
N ALA A 125 -24.76 -11.92 7.37
CA ALA A 125 -24.79 -13.37 7.09
C ALA A 125 -23.56 -13.99 6.39
N LEU A 126 -22.61 -13.21 5.84
CA LEU A 126 -21.44 -13.73 5.14
C LEU A 126 -20.60 -14.67 6.05
N VAL A 127 -20.18 -14.19 7.23
CA VAL A 127 -19.38 -14.97 8.19
C VAL A 127 -20.14 -16.23 8.63
N ALA A 128 -21.43 -16.11 8.92
CA ALA A 128 -22.27 -17.22 9.35
C ALA A 128 -22.42 -18.29 8.25
N SER A 129 -22.62 -17.86 7.01
CA SER A 129 -22.72 -18.76 5.85
C SER A 129 -21.39 -19.49 5.62
N THR A 130 -20.26 -18.77 5.64
CA THR A 130 -18.92 -19.37 5.54
C THR A 130 -18.65 -20.35 6.68
N HIS A 131 -19.02 -20.01 7.91
CA HIS A 131 -18.89 -20.91 9.07
C HIS A 131 -19.70 -22.21 8.88
N ARG A 132 -20.94 -22.11 8.38
CA ARG A 132 -21.76 -23.29 8.05
C ARG A 132 -21.10 -24.17 6.98
N GLY A 133 -20.52 -23.58 5.94
CA GLY A 133 -19.78 -24.29 4.90
C GLY A 133 -18.53 -25.00 5.45
N ALA A 134 -17.73 -24.30 6.25
CA ALA A 134 -16.57 -24.87 6.93
C ALA A 134 -16.95 -26.07 7.81
N ARG A 135 -18.05 -25.96 8.58
CA ARG A 135 -18.56 -27.06 9.41
C ARG A 135 -18.96 -28.27 8.58
N ALA A 136 -19.60 -28.06 7.43
CA ALA A 136 -19.97 -29.15 6.53
C ALA A 136 -18.72 -29.87 5.99
N ILE A 137 -17.75 -29.11 5.46
CA ILE A 137 -16.47 -29.64 4.95
C ILE A 137 -15.75 -30.46 6.03
N THR A 138 -15.57 -29.89 7.22
CA THR A 138 -14.89 -30.56 8.33
C THR A 138 -15.59 -31.87 8.72
N ARG A 139 -16.93 -31.86 8.82
CA ARG A 139 -17.71 -33.07 9.15
C ARG A 139 -17.66 -34.14 8.08
N SER A 140 -17.39 -33.77 6.83
CA SER A 140 -17.20 -34.68 5.71
C SER A 140 -15.76 -35.22 5.59
N GLY A 141 -14.89 -34.99 6.58
CA GLY A 141 -13.50 -35.45 6.57
C GLY A 141 -12.48 -34.42 6.09
N GLY A 142 -12.92 -33.17 5.88
CA GLY A 142 -12.07 -32.06 5.45
C GLY A 142 -11.89 -31.97 3.93
N CYS A 143 -11.06 -31.01 3.50
CA CYS A 143 -10.67 -30.86 2.10
C CYS A 143 -9.16 -31.03 1.90
N LYS A 144 -8.77 -31.31 0.65
CA LYS A 144 -7.39 -31.39 0.20
C LYS A 144 -7.07 -30.24 -0.74
N THR A 145 -5.88 -29.66 -0.61
CA THR A 145 -5.44 -28.56 -1.48
C THR A 145 -4.12 -28.88 -2.15
N LEU A 146 -3.87 -28.26 -3.31
CA LEU A 146 -2.63 -28.40 -4.06
C LEU A 146 -2.28 -27.06 -4.72
N LEU A 147 -1.04 -26.61 -4.55
CA LEU A 147 -0.52 -25.43 -5.21
C LEU A 147 0.01 -25.80 -6.60
N LEU A 148 -0.69 -25.35 -7.65
CA LEU A 148 -0.35 -25.69 -9.04
C LEU A 148 0.71 -24.77 -9.66
N GLY A 149 0.88 -23.57 -9.11
CA GLY A 149 1.87 -22.62 -9.61
C GLY A 149 1.98 -21.37 -8.76
N GLU A 150 3.21 -20.88 -8.65
CA GLU A 150 3.57 -19.70 -7.88
C GLU A 150 4.43 -18.77 -8.75
N GLY A 151 4.14 -17.47 -8.70
CA GLY A 151 4.96 -16.46 -9.36
C GLY A 151 4.19 -15.18 -9.66
N MET A 152 4.69 -14.07 -9.12
CA MET A 152 4.20 -12.72 -9.39
C MET A 152 4.69 -12.24 -10.76
N THR A 153 3.93 -11.35 -11.41
CA THR A 153 4.28 -10.86 -12.73
C THR A 153 4.28 -9.34 -12.84
N ARG A 154 5.24 -8.82 -13.59
CA ARG A 154 5.28 -7.43 -14.05
C ARG A 154 5.47 -7.43 -15.56
N ALA A 155 4.69 -6.62 -16.26
CA ALA A 155 4.71 -6.55 -17.72
C ALA A 155 4.90 -5.11 -18.22
N PRO A 156 6.13 -4.56 -18.20
CA PRO A 156 6.39 -3.28 -18.86
C PRO A 156 6.13 -3.39 -20.36
N VAL A 157 5.76 -2.24 -20.93
CA VAL A 157 5.73 -2.02 -22.37
C VAL A 157 6.93 -1.14 -22.73
N VAL A 158 7.67 -1.55 -23.74
CA VAL A 158 8.71 -0.73 -24.36
C VAL A 158 8.33 -0.48 -25.80
N GLU A 159 8.58 0.74 -26.26
CA GLU A 159 8.28 1.17 -27.62
C GLU A 159 9.59 1.37 -28.37
N LEU A 160 9.70 0.75 -29.54
CA LEU A 160 10.90 0.75 -30.36
C LEU A 160 10.71 1.68 -31.57
N PRO A 161 11.81 2.13 -32.20
CA PRO A 161 11.74 2.94 -33.41
C PRO A 161 10.99 2.28 -34.56
N SER A 162 11.07 0.95 -34.69
CA SER A 162 10.45 0.20 -35.79
C SER A 162 10.01 -1.21 -35.39
N LEU A 163 9.29 -1.88 -36.28
CA LEU A 163 8.88 -3.28 -36.11
C LEU A 163 10.09 -4.23 -36.08
N GLU A 164 11.10 -3.95 -36.89
CA GLU A 164 12.35 -4.71 -36.96
C GLU A 164 13.09 -4.66 -35.63
N GLU A 165 13.20 -3.48 -34.99
CA GLU A 165 13.81 -3.35 -33.66
C GLU A 165 13.01 -4.09 -32.58
N ALA A 166 11.68 -4.04 -32.63
CA ALA A 166 10.84 -4.82 -31.74
C ALA A 166 11.06 -6.34 -31.93
N GLY A 167 11.22 -6.79 -33.18
CA GLY A 167 11.61 -8.17 -33.52
C GLY A 167 12.96 -8.57 -32.96
N ARG A 168 13.98 -7.68 -33.07
CA ARG A 168 15.30 -7.91 -32.47
C ARG A 168 15.22 -8.04 -30.95
N LEU A 169 14.44 -7.19 -30.28
CA LEU A 169 14.23 -7.29 -28.83
C LEU A 169 13.53 -8.61 -28.45
N HIS A 170 12.49 -9.01 -29.17
CA HIS A 170 11.82 -10.30 -28.93
C HIS A 170 12.80 -11.47 -29.02
N LYS A 171 13.60 -11.50 -30.07
CA LYS A 171 14.65 -12.51 -30.25
C LYS A 171 15.66 -12.47 -29.10
N TYR A 172 16.15 -11.28 -28.74
CA TYR A 172 17.10 -11.09 -27.66
C TYR A 172 16.58 -11.62 -26.32
N CYS A 173 15.32 -11.35 -25.97
CA CYS A 173 14.71 -11.85 -24.73
C CYS A 173 14.67 -13.38 -24.64
N ASN A 174 14.44 -14.06 -25.76
CA ASN A 174 14.40 -15.52 -25.80
C ASN A 174 15.81 -16.14 -25.73
N GLU A 175 16.78 -15.55 -26.43
CA GLU A 175 18.16 -16.07 -26.51
C GLU A 175 19.00 -15.73 -25.27
N ASN A 176 18.70 -14.62 -24.59
CA ASN A 176 19.52 -14.09 -23.50
C ASN A 176 18.81 -14.13 -22.14
N PHE A 177 17.90 -15.10 -21.94
CA PHE A 177 17.15 -15.23 -20.70
C PHE A 177 18.04 -15.29 -19.46
N LEU A 178 19.18 -16.00 -19.51
CA LEU A 178 20.08 -16.12 -18.37
C LEU A 178 20.69 -14.79 -17.94
N SER A 179 21.12 -13.96 -18.89
CA SER A 179 21.65 -12.63 -18.60
C SER A 179 20.57 -11.71 -18.02
N LEU A 180 19.35 -11.77 -18.58
CA LEU A 180 18.21 -11.01 -18.06
C LEU A 180 17.78 -11.48 -16.67
N LYS A 181 17.87 -12.79 -16.41
CA LYS A 181 17.63 -13.41 -15.10
C LYS A 181 18.66 -12.94 -14.08
N GLU A 182 19.95 -12.96 -14.41
CA GLU A 182 21.01 -12.46 -13.54
C GLU A 182 20.80 -10.99 -13.19
N ALA A 183 20.53 -10.15 -14.19
CA ALA A 183 20.23 -8.74 -13.97
C ALA A 183 19.00 -8.54 -13.06
N PHE A 184 17.91 -9.28 -13.28
CA PHE A 184 16.73 -9.24 -12.43
C PHE A 184 17.05 -9.66 -10.99
N GLU A 185 17.69 -10.82 -10.79
CA GLU A 185 17.98 -11.38 -9.47
C GLU A 185 19.05 -10.59 -8.71
N SER A 186 19.88 -9.79 -9.38
CA SER A 186 20.82 -8.89 -8.72
C SER A 186 20.13 -7.80 -7.87
N THR A 187 18.84 -7.54 -8.12
CA THR A 187 18.06 -6.49 -7.43
C THR A 187 17.40 -6.97 -6.14
N THR A 188 17.42 -8.28 -5.86
CA THR A 188 16.63 -8.87 -4.78
C THR A 188 17.26 -10.15 -4.24
N GLN A 189 17.18 -10.35 -2.92
CA GLN A 189 17.66 -11.57 -2.29
C GLN A 189 16.67 -12.74 -2.43
N TYR A 190 15.37 -12.44 -2.58
CA TYR A 190 14.30 -13.45 -2.57
C TYR A 190 13.75 -13.74 -3.97
N GLY A 191 13.70 -12.73 -4.83
CA GLY A 191 13.10 -12.85 -6.15
C GLY A 191 13.88 -13.79 -7.06
N LYS A 192 13.20 -14.79 -7.63
CA LYS A 192 13.80 -15.70 -8.63
C LYS A 192 13.02 -15.67 -9.93
N LEU A 193 13.65 -15.21 -11.01
CA LEU A 193 12.98 -15.08 -12.30
C LEU A 193 12.74 -16.48 -12.91
N ASN A 194 11.48 -16.89 -13.00
CA ASN A 194 11.10 -18.19 -13.57
C ASN A 194 10.96 -18.13 -15.10
N SER A 195 10.42 -17.03 -15.62
CA SER A 195 10.20 -16.89 -17.07
C SER A 195 10.10 -15.43 -17.50
N LEU A 196 10.47 -15.16 -18.75
CA LEU A 196 10.21 -13.91 -19.45
C LEU A 196 9.45 -14.22 -20.75
N LYS A 197 8.27 -13.64 -20.92
CA LYS A 197 7.52 -13.72 -22.18
C LYS A 197 7.51 -12.36 -22.85
N CYS A 198 8.09 -12.26 -24.04
CA CYS A 198 8.02 -11.06 -24.88
C CYS A 198 6.91 -11.21 -25.93
N VAL A 199 5.92 -10.31 -25.95
CA VAL A 199 4.84 -10.28 -26.95
C VAL A 199 4.88 -8.94 -27.70
N LEU A 200 4.80 -8.97 -29.02
CA LEU A 200 4.86 -7.77 -29.86
C LEU A 200 3.47 -7.29 -30.29
N ALA A 201 3.30 -5.98 -30.38
CA ALA A 201 2.19 -5.32 -31.05
C ALA A 201 2.71 -4.13 -31.87
N GLY A 202 2.93 -4.33 -33.17
CA GLY A 202 3.66 -3.38 -34.00
C GLY A 202 5.07 -3.15 -33.45
N ARG A 203 5.45 -1.89 -33.26
CA ARG A 203 6.75 -1.50 -32.68
C ARG A 203 6.78 -1.48 -31.15
N LYS A 204 5.77 -2.04 -30.45
CA LYS A 204 5.75 -2.17 -28.99
C LYS A 204 6.03 -3.62 -28.58
N ALA A 205 6.83 -3.79 -27.53
CA ALA A 205 7.08 -5.08 -26.90
C ALA A 205 6.59 -5.09 -25.45
N TYR A 206 5.75 -6.06 -25.11
CA TYR A 206 5.24 -6.32 -23.77
C TYR A 206 6.05 -7.45 -23.15
N LEU A 207 6.80 -7.14 -22.09
CA LEU A 207 7.77 -8.04 -21.48
C LEU A 207 7.22 -8.57 -20.16
N ARG A 208 6.53 -9.71 -20.18
CA ARG A 208 5.98 -10.31 -18.95
C ARG A 208 7.04 -11.11 -18.21
N PHE A 209 7.63 -10.49 -17.19
CA PHE A 209 8.48 -11.16 -16.21
C PHE A 209 7.60 -11.93 -15.22
N ARG A 210 7.98 -13.16 -14.87
CA ARG A 210 7.35 -13.96 -13.81
C ARG A 210 8.43 -14.45 -12.86
N ALA A 211 8.28 -14.14 -11.59
CA ALA A 211 9.23 -14.51 -10.55
C ALA A 211 8.52 -14.98 -9.27
N THR A 212 9.09 -15.95 -8.57
CA THR A 212 8.77 -16.27 -7.18
C THR A 212 9.37 -15.20 -6.27
N THR A 213 8.70 -14.89 -5.17
CA THR A 213 9.01 -13.72 -4.33
C THR A 213 9.17 -14.06 -2.84
N GLY A 214 9.36 -15.34 -2.52
CA GLY A 214 9.31 -15.83 -1.15
C GLY A 214 7.92 -15.63 -0.56
N ASP A 215 7.83 -15.16 0.68
CA ASP A 215 6.55 -14.93 1.35
C ASP A 215 5.91 -13.56 1.02
N ALA A 216 6.65 -12.68 0.33
CA ALA A 216 6.12 -11.39 -0.11
C ALA A 216 5.23 -11.57 -1.34
N MET A 217 4.21 -10.70 -1.46
CA MET A 217 3.33 -10.71 -2.63
C MET A 217 4.07 -10.40 -3.94
N GLY A 218 5.07 -9.51 -3.91
CA GLY A 218 5.74 -8.99 -5.10
C GLY A 218 6.97 -8.17 -4.78
#